data_AF-A0A6G8F2K3-F1
#
_entry.id   AF-A0A6G8F2K3-F1
#
_cell.length_a   1.000
_cell.length_b   1.000
_cell.length_c   1.000
_cell.angle_alpha   90.00
_cell.angle_beta   90.00
_cell.angle_gamma   90.00
#
_symmetry.space_group_name_H-M   'P 1'
#
loop_
_entity.id
_entity.type
_entity.pdbx_description
1 polymer ?
#
loop_
_entity_poly.entity_id
_entity_poly.type
_entity_poly.pdbx_seq_one_letter_code
_entity_poly.pdbx_strand_id
1 'polypeptide(L)'
;MTDMPIYYASELNPDTCLNIAMFLFATRRNRGLTITEAAVRTGLSVKYVDELETQAGQYDFAKIAKLLDLYRKKLPMSAKGLKRMPKTLAGRYFEG
;
A
#
# COMPACT_ATOMS: atom_id res chain seq x y z
N MET A 1 9.41 9.82 -12.72
CA MET A 1 8.11 9.12 -12.66
C MET A 1 8.40 7.67 -12.30
N THR A 2 7.90 7.17 -11.19
CA THR A 2 7.97 5.74 -10.87
C THR A 2 6.96 4.99 -11.74
N ASP A 3 7.38 3.94 -12.44
CA ASP A 3 6.53 2.96 -13.18
C ASP A 3 5.58 2.14 -12.28
N MET A 4 5.16 2.71 -11.15
CA MET A 4 4.26 2.07 -10.20
C MET A 4 2.84 2.11 -10.74
N PRO A 5 2.14 0.97 -10.86
CA PRO A 5 0.78 0.94 -11.35
C PRO A 5 -0.21 1.51 -10.33
N ILE A 6 -1.32 2.03 -10.85
CA ILE A 6 -2.52 2.36 -10.08
C ILE A 6 -3.59 1.34 -10.44
N TYR A 7 -4.23 0.73 -9.45
CA TYR A 7 -5.39 -0.15 -9.64
C TYR A 7 -6.63 0.41 -8.95
N TYR A 8 -7.79 0.24 -9.57
CA TYR A 8 -9.06 0.33 -8.86
C TYR A 8 -9.34 -0.96 -8.08
N ALA A 9 -10.09 -0.87 -6.98
CA ALA A 9 -10.46 -2.05 -6.19
C ALA A 9 -11.14 -3.14 -7.03
N SER A 10 -11.92 -2.75 -8.06
CA SER A 10 -12.57 -3.67 -9.00
C SER A 10 -11.61 -4.41 -9.94
N GLU A 11 -10.37 -3.94 -10.09
CA GLU A 11 -9.33 -4.61 -10.89
C GLU A 11 -8.52 -5.62 -10.07
N LEU A 12 -8.72 -5.66 -8.75
CA LEU A 12 -8.01 -6.53 -7.81
C LEU A 12 -8.93 -7.58 -7.21
N ASN A 13 -8.37 -8.73 -6.82
CA ASN A 13 -9.10 -9.69 -5.99
C ASN A 13 -9.44 -9.04 -4.63
N PRO A 14 -10.69 -9.15 -4.12
CA PRO A 14 -11.04 -8.74 -2.76
C PRO A 14 -10.01 -9.15 -1.68
N ASP A 15 -9.43 -10.35 -1.76
CA ASP A 15 -8.40 -10.78 -0.79
C ASP A 15 -7.13 -9.92 -0.86
N THR A 16 -6.74 -9.47 -2.06
CA THR A 16 -5.60 -8.57 -2.24
C THR A 16 -5.87 -7.22 -1.59
N CYS A 17 -7.06 -6.67 -1.80
CA CYS A 17 -7.50 -5.41 -1.19
C CYS A 17 -7.49 -5.51 0.34
N LEU A 18 -8.10 -6.58 0.89
CA LEU A 18 -8.14 -6.85 2.32
C LEU A 18 -6.73 -7.01 2.91
N ASN A 19 -5.86 -7.79 2.26
CA ASN A 19 -4.49 -8.02 2.74
C ASN A 19 -3.68 -6.72 2.81
N ILE A 20 -3.76 -5.87 1.79
CA ILE A 20 -3.08 -4.56 1.78
C ILE A 20 -3.63 -3.68 2.90
N ALA A 21 -4.95 -3.56 3.00
CA ALA A 21 -5.61 -2.71 3.99
C ALA A 21 -5.26 -3.11 5.43
N MET A 22 -5.46 -4.40 5.78
CA MET A 22 -5.16 -4.91 7.12
C MET A 22 -3.68 -4.75 7.46
N PHE A 23 -2.79 -5.03 6.50
CA PHE A 23 -1.36 -4.92 6.73
C PHE A 23 -0.94 -3.49 7.04
N LEU A 24 -1.39 -2.52 6.25
CA LEU A 24 -1.04 -1.12 6.45
C LEU A 24 -1.63 -0.57 7.75
N PHE A 25 -2.90 -0.87 8.03
CA PHE A 25 -3.56 -0.51 9.28
C PHE A 25 -2.81 -1.07 10.50
N ALA A 26 -2.55 -2.37 10.51
CA ALA A 26 -1.87 -3.03 11.62
C ALA A 26 -0.45 -2.50 11.79
N THR A 27 0.29 -2.32 10.68
CA THR A 27 1.67 -1.79 10.72
C THR A 27 1.70 -0.38 11.28
N ARG A 28 0.80 0.51 10.83
CA ARG A 28 0.69 1.88 11.34
C ARG A 28 0.36 1.89 12.83
N ARG A 29 -0.63 1.11 13.27
CA ARG A 29 -1.05 0.99 14.67
C ARG A 29 0.06 0.44 15.57
N ASN A 30 0.76 -0.59 15.12
CA ASN A 30 1.90 -1.17 15.84
C ASN A 30 3.10 -0.22 15.96
N ARG A 31 3.20 0.77 15.07
CA ARG A 31 4.17 1.86 15.14
C ARG A 31 3.71 3.03 16.04
N GLY A 32 2.50 2.97 16.60
CA GLY A 32 1.94 4.03 17.43
C GLY A 32 1.56 5.30 16.64
N LEU A 33 1.41 5.21 15.31
CA LEU A 33 1.12 6.36 14.47
C LEU A 33 -0.39 6.54 14.27
N THR A 34 -0.87 7.77 14.39
CA THR A 34 -2.16 8.20 13.88
C THR A 34 -2.17 8.22 12.34
N ILE A 35 -3.36 8.24 11.73
CA ILE A 35 -3.49 8.40 10.27
C ILE A 35 -2.87 9.74 9.84
N THR A 36 -3.09 10.81 10.60
CA THR A 36 -2.54 12.15 10.33
C THR A 36 -1.01 12.16 10.33
N GLU A 37 -0.36 11.54 11.32
CA GLU A 37 1.10 11.48 11.36
C GLU A 37 1.68 10.67 10.20
N ALA A 38 1.05 9.54 9.85
CA ALA A 38 1.46 8.75 8.69
C ALA A 38 1.33 9.55 7.39
N ALA A 39 0.21 10.27 7.21
CA ALA A 39 -0.05 11.12 6.07
C ALA A 39 0.98 12.25 5.95
N VAL A 40 1.23 13.01 7.04
CA VAL A 40 2.21 14.11 7.07
C VAL A 40 3.61 13.60 6.75
N ARG A 41 4.05 12.50 7.37
CA ARG A 41 5.42 11.96 7.18
C ARG A 41 5.66 11.38 5.79
N THR A 42 4.60 11.01 5.08
CA THR A 42 4.69 10.49 3.69
C THR A 42 4.33 11.53 2.63
N GLY A 43 3.84 12.71 3.04
CA GLY A 43 3.29 13.71 2.13
C GLY A 43 2.06 13.20 1.37
N LEU A 44 1.26 12.32 2.01
CA LEU A 44 -0.02 11.83 1.50
C LEU A 44 -1.18 12.61 2.16
N SER A 45 -2.37 12.54 1.58
CA SER A 45 -3.56 13.06 2.24
C SER A 45 -4.06 12.07 3.30
N VAL A 46 -4.64 12.58 4.39
CA VAL A 46 -5.30 11.75 5.42
C VAL A 46 -6.36 10.85 4.79
N LYS A 47 -7.17 11.42 3.90
CA LYS A 47 -8.21 10.69 3.15
C LYS A 47 -7.64 9.49 2.38
N TYR A 48 -6.50 9.64 1.73
CA TYR A 48 -5.91 8.53 0.96
C TYR A 48 -5.48 7.37 1.86
N VAL A 49 -4.86 7.67 3.00
CA VAL A 49 -4.45 6.64 3.97
C VAL A 49 -5.67 5.94 4.57
N ASP A 50 -6.71 6.70 4.91
CA ASP A 50 -7.98 6.19 5.43
C ASP A 50 -8.71 5.29 4.42
N GLU A 51 -8.84 5.73 3.16
CA GLU A 51 -9.43 4.93 2.08
C GLU A 51 -8.68 3.61 1.88
N LEU A 52 -7.36 3.66 1.84
CA LEU A 52 -6.54 2.47 1.65
C LEU A 52 -6.68 1.46 2.80
N GLU A 53 -6.76 1.93 4.05
CA GLU A 53 -6.96 1.07 5.23
C GLU A 53 -8.40 0.56 5.38
N THR A 54 -9.36 1.15 4.67
CA THR A 54 -10.77 0.74 4.63
C THR A 54 -11.14 0.02 3.32
N GLN A 55 -10.15 -0.37 2.52
CA GLN A 55 -10.31 -1.05 1.22
C GLN A 55 -11.01 -0.21 0.13
N ALA A 56 -11.12 1.09 0.34
CA ALA A 56 -11.72 2.05 -0.59
C ALA A 56 -10.67 2.71 -1.49
N GLY A 57 -11.16 3.46 -2.48
CA GLY A 57 -10.32 4.28 -3.34
C GLY A 57 -9.46 3.50 -4.33
N GLN A 58 -8.31 4.10 -4.67
CA GLN A 58 -7.35 3.56 -5.65
C GLN A 58 -6.08 3.05 -4.97
N TYR A 59 -5.60 1.91 -5.43
CA TYR A 59 -4.33 1.31 -5.03
C TYR A 59 -3.21 1.87 -5.91
N ASP A 60 -2.81 3.10 -5.61
CA ASP A 60 -1.63 3.76 -6.17
C ASP A 60 -0.37 3.23 -5.48
N PHE A 61 0.34 2.32 -6.16
CA PHE A 61 1.52 1.69 -5.57
C PHE A 61 2.70 2.63 -5.34
N ALA A 62 2.75 3.80 -5.99
CA ALA A 62 3.75 4.81 -5.67
C ALA A 62 3.49 5.41 -4.29
N LYS A 63 2.22 5.64 -3.95
CA LYS A 63 1.82 6.14 -2.63
C LYS A 63 1.91 5.05 -1.56
N ILE A 64 1.48 3.83 -1.86
CA ILE A 64 1.66 2.67 -0.98
C ILE A 64 3.14 2.48 -0.63
N ALA A 65 4.04 2.60 -1.61
CA ALA A 65 5.48 2.51 -1.38
C ALA A 65 6.01 3.53 -0.37
N LYS A 66 5.47 4.76 -0.34
CA LYS A 66 5.87 5.76 0.68
C LYS A 66 5.51 5.31 2.10
N LEU A 67 4.35 4.67 2.29
CA LEU A 67 3.96 4.09 3.57
C LEU A 67 4.87 2.91 3.93
N LEU A 68 5.15 2.02 2.98
CA LEU A 68 6.06 0.89 3.18
C LEU A 68 7.48 1.34 3.54
N ASP A 69 8.01 2.36 2.87
CA ASP A 69 9.32 2.96 3.16
C ASP A 69 9.33 3.60 4.56
N LEU A 70 8.28 4.35 4.93
CA LEU A 70 8.11 4.89 6.30
C LEU A 70 8.12 3.77 7.34
N TYR A 71 7.41 2.68 7.07
CA TYR A 71 7.29 1.55 8.00
C TYR A 71 8.49 0.61 7.96
N ARG A 72 9.38 0.75 6.96
CA ARG A 72 10.49 -0.16 6.66
C ARG A 72 10.02 -1.61 6.56
N LYS A 73 8.98 -1.83 5.76
CA LYS A 73 8.30 -3.11 5.61
C LYS A 73 7.99 -3.40 4.13
N LYS A 74 7.77 -4.68 3.83
CA LYS A 74 7.25 -5.16 2.56
C LYS A 74 5.83 -5.69 2.77
N LEU A 75 5.03 -5.70 1.71
CA LEU A 75 3.73 -6.35 1.72
C LEU A 75 3.94 -7.87 1.85
N PRO A 76 3.26 -8.54 2.79
CA PRO A 76 3.42 -9.97 3.06
C PRO A 76 2.62 -10.81 2.07
N MET A 77 2.80 -10.54 0.78
CA MET A 77 2.11 -11.22 -0.32
C MET A 77 2.97 -11.18 -1.59
N SER A 78 2.61 -12.03 -2.56
CA SER A 78 3.23 -12.03 -3.89
C SER A 78 2.67 -10.93 -4.79
N ALA A 79 3.52 -10.37 -5.65
CA ALA A 79 3.09 -9.48 -6.72
C ALA A 79 2.50 -10.21 -7.94
N LYS A 80 2.50 -11.56 -7.97
CA LYS A 80 2.06 -12.36 -9.15
C LYS A 80 0.67 -12.02 -9.67
N GLY A 81 -0.25 -11.60 -8.79
CA GLY A 81 -1.62 -11.18 -9.18
C GLY A 81 -1.71 -9.78 -9.78
N LEU A 82 -0.64 -8.98 -9.70
CA LEU A 82 -0.61 -7.58 -10.14
C LEU A 82 -0.03 -7.49 -11.55
N LYS A 83 -0.87 -7.66 -12.57
CA LYS A 83 -0.47 -7.77 -13.99
C LYS A 83 0.46 -6.65 -14.51
N ARG A 84 0.29 -5.42 -14.00
CA ARG A 84 1.07 -4.23 -14.38
C ARG A 84 2.25 -3.94 -13.45
N MET A 85 2.53 -4.78 -12.45
CA MET A 85 3.61 -4.54 -11.50
C MET A 85 4.98 -4.85 -12.12
N PRO A 86 5.93 -3.90 -12.17
CA PRO A 86 7.27 -4.18 -12.68
C PRO A 86 8.02 -5.18 -11.79
N LYS A 87 8.68 -6.18 -12.39
CA LYS A 87 9.42 -7.24 -11.67
C LYS A 87 10.49 -6.69 -10.72
N THR A 88 11.19 -5.63 -11.15
CA THR A 88 12.24 -4.98 -10.34
C THR A 88 11.67 -4.33 -9.07
N LEU A 89 10.47 -3.75 -9.15
CA LEU A 89 9.79 -3.14 -8.01
C LEU A 89 9.11 -4.18 -7.12
N ALA A 90 8.61 -5.28 -7.70
CA ALA A 90 8.03 -6.38 -6.95
C ALA A 90 9.00 -6.91 -5.87
N GLY A 91 10.26 -7.17 -6.21
CA GLY A 91 11.25 -7.66 -5.25
C GLY A 91 11.55 -6.69 -4.11
N ARG A 92 11.34 -5.39 -4.31
CA ARG A 92 11.56 -4.36 -3.28
C ARG A 92 10.42 -4.28 -2.27
N TYR A 93 9.18 -4.39 -2.72
CA TYR A 93 8.00 -4.08 -1.88
C TYR A 93 7.12 -5.28 -1.52
N PHE A 94 7.43 -6.49 -2.00
CA PHE A 94 6.67 -7.71 -1.76
C PHE A 94 7.58 -8.83 -1.24
N GLU A 95 7.05 -9.74 -0.42
CA GLU A 95 7.82 -10.81 0.23
C GLU A 95 8.00 -12.09 -0.62
N GLY A 96 7.29 -12.23 -1.75
CA GLY A 96 7.51 -13.31 -2.73
C GLY A 96 6.24 -13.88 -3.32
#